data_AF-A0A067T8Z8-F1
#
_entry.id   AF-A0A067T8Z8-F1
#
_cell.length_a   1.000
_cell.length_b   1.000
_cell.length_c   1.000
_cell.angle_alpha   90.00
_cell.angle_beta   90.00
_cell.angle_gamma   90.00
#
_symmetry.space_group_name_H-M   'P 1'
#
loop_
_entity.id
_entity.type
_entity.pdbx_description
1 polymer ?
#
loop_
_entity_poly.entity_id
_entity_poly.type
_entity_poly.pdbx_seq_one_letter_code
_entity_poly.pdbx_strand_id
1 'polypeptide(L)'
;MQHLDGNVDTNLRGVLPPNQWIPFKNDFWTVYRAISPEDFDTKWQQLTGQYPAAQRYLDEELYPCRRQWAWVYVSHKFTCGVRTNRRVEVENRITKAFAGPKKSLKELFDGLNERTDGQSLQETLRVRDVRPLQLVRQFTAPFALLKCYEEMEQSMYYRTRVLQRPDGMRDWSMMNSFRNDNSHISTVFMLRLIRGRGLKIKHLVEVTHIGTNALHIVALLPDDNYICDCCMGMSSGLPCRHYFQVLSAIQTLKFNLGIIRPRYSAWSIT
;
A
#
# COMPACT_ATOMS: atom_id res chain seq x y z
N MET A 1 3.26 10.80 -7.38
CA MET A 1 4.46 11.02 -6.57
C MET A 1 5.50 11.71 -7.43
N GLN A 2 6.04 11.18 -8.54
CA GLN A 2 6.88 12.00 -9.46
C GLN A 2 6.15 13.20 -10.08
N HIS A 3 4.90 13.03 -10.55
CA HIS A 3 4.11 14.17 -11.03
C HIS A 3 3.77 15.18 -9.93
N LEU A 4 3.53 14.71 -8.70
CA LEU A 4 3.24 15.59 -7.56
C LEU A 4 4.49 16.35 -7.12
N ASP A 5 5.61 15.63 -7.04
CA ASP A 5 6.94 16.13 -6.70
C ASP A 5 7.38 17.19 -7.72
N GLY A 6 7.26 16.86 -9.01
CA GLY A 6 7.52 17.78 -10.13
C GLY A 6 6.63 19.02 -10.09
N ASN A 7 5.32 18.87 -9.86
CA ASN A 7 4.42 20.02 -9.74
C ASN A 7 4.78 20.93 -8.57
N VAL A 8 5.10 20.34 -7.41
CA VAL A 8 5.56 21.08 -6.22
C VAL A 8 6.87 21.80 -6.51
N ASP A 9 7.84 21.13 -7.14
CA ASP A 9 9.12 21.70 -7.54
C ASP A 9 8.94 22.88 -8.51
N THR A 10 8.16 22.71 -9.57
CA THR A 10 7.92 23.76 -10.57
C THR A 10 7.25 25.00 -9.99
N ASN A 11 6.27 24.83 -9.09
CA ASN A 11 5.46 25.95 -8.61
C ASN A 11 6.00 26.61 -7.33
N LEU A 12 6.78 25.90 -6.51
CA LEU A 12 7.18 26.41 -5.19
C LEU A 12 8.68 26.61 -5.02
N ARG A 13 9.54 26.00 -5.85
CA ARG A 13 11.00 26.11 -5.67
C ARG A 13 11.55 27.51 -5.89
N GLY A 14 10.92 28.29 -6.78
CA GLY A 14 11.25 29.71 -7.01
C GLY A 14 10.53 30.67 -6.06
N VAL A 15 9.51 30.19 -5.33
CA VAL A 15 8.70 31.00 -4.41
C VAL A 15 9.25 30.96 -3.00
N LEU A 16 9.76 29.80 -2.58
CA LEU A 16 10.34 29.61 -1.26
C LEU A 16 11.81 30.03 -1.21
N PRO A 17 12.27 30.66 -0.12
CA PRO A 17 13.68 30.91 0.12
C PRO A 17 14.54 29.63 0.00
N PRO A 18 15.75 29.67 -0.57
CA PRO A 18 16.57 28.46 -0.78
C PRO A 18 16.83 27.65 0.50
N ASN A 19 16.97 28.31 1.65
CA ASN A 19 17.16 27.67 2.95
C ASN A 19 15.89 27.02 3.53
N GLN A 20 14.69 27.37 3.02
CA GLN A 20 13.42 26.78 3.45
C GLN A 20 12.96 25.62 2.57
N TRP A 21 13.56 25.42 1.39
CA TRP A 21 13.13 24.41 0.44
C TRP A 21 13.20 22.98 0.98
N ILE A 22 14.34 22.58 1.54
CA ILE A 22 14.54 21.23 2.08
C ILE A 22 13.60 20.97 3.28
N PRO A 23 13.51 21.86 4.28
CA PRO A 23 12.51 21.76 5.35
C PRO A 23 11.08 21.62 4.81
N PHE A 24 10.68 22.50 3.88
CA PHE A 24 9.36 22.46 3.27
C PHE A 24 9.06 21.10 2.63
N LYS A 25 10.01 20.53 1.88
CA LYS A 25 9.80 19.21 1.25
C LYS A 25 9.61 18.11 2.28
N ASN A 26 10.36 18.14 3.39
CA ASN A 26 10.20 17.18 4.47
C ASN A 26 8.81 17.30 5.12
N ASP A 27 8.37 18.53 5.39
CA ASP A 27 7.05 18.80 5.98
C ASP A 27 5.92 18.42 5.02
N PHE A 28 6.05 18.77 3.74
CA PHE A 28 5.10 18.39 2.69
C PHE A 28 4.97 16.87 2.56
N TRP A 29 6.08 16.12 2.59
CA TRP A 29 6.03 14.66 2.55
C TRP A 29 5.50 14.04 3.85
N THR A 30 5.61 14.75 4.98
CA THR A 30 4.99 14.36 6.25
C THR A 30 3.47 14.52 6.19
N VAL A 31 2.98 15.60 5.58
CA VAL A 31 1.56 15.82 5.25
C VAL A 31 1.05 14.76 4.28
N TYR A 32 1.79 14.47 3.20
CA TYR A 32 1.42 13.41 2.26
C TYR A 32 1.21 12.06 2.95
N ARG A 33 2.04 11.74 3.96
CA ARG A 33 2.00 10.48 4.73
C ARG A 33 1.07 10.54 5.95
N ALA A 34 0.17 11.52 6.03
CA ALA A 34 -0.78 11.61 7.12
C ALA A 34 -1.59 10.31 7.31
N ILE A 35 -1.88 9.98 8.56
CA ILE A 35 -2.43 8.68 8.97
C ILE A 35 -3.96 8.67 9.09
N SER A 36 -4.59 9.85 9.12
CA SER A 36 -6.04 10.03 9.09
C SER A 36 -6.39 11.36 8.40
N PRO A 37 -7.65 11.55 7.96
CA PRO A 37 -8.08 12.83 7.40
C PRO A 37 -7.85 14.00 8.37
N GLU A 38 -8.05 13.77 9.66
CA GLU A 38 -7.85 14.77 10.71
C GLU A 38 -6.37 15.10 10.92
N ASP A 39 -5.49 14.08 10.90
CA ASP A 39 -4.04 14.27 10.92
C ASP A 39 -3.56 15.02 9.67
N PHE A 40 -4.16 14.74 8.51
CA PHE A 40 -3.86 15.46 7.27
C PHE A 40 -4.22 16.94 7.40
N ASP A 41 -5.45 17.26 7.80
CA ASP A 41 -5.90 18.65 7.90
C ASP A 41 -5.10 19.43 8.95
N THR A 42 -4.77 18.79 10.08
CA THR A 42 -3.91 19.38 11.13
C THR A 42 -2.50 19.69 10.60
N LYS A 43 -1.85 18.72 9.95
CA LYS A 43 -0.51 18.92 9.37
C LYS A 43 -0.54 19.90 8.20
N TRP A 44 -1.63 19.94 7.44
CA TRP A 44 -1.83 20.89 6.35
C TRP A 44 -1.83 22.33 6.87
N GLN A 45 -2.60 22.60 7.93
CA GLN A 45 -2.63 23.91 8.57
C GLN A 45 -1.27 24.32 9.13
N GLN A 46 -0.52 23.37 9.70
CA GLN A 46 0.85 23.63 10.17
C GLN A 46 1.79 23.98 9.01
N LEU A 47 1.73 23.22 7.90
CA LEU A 47 2.53 23.46 6.70
C LEU A 47 2.24 24.85 6.11
N THR A 48 0.96 25.21 5.92
CA THR A 48 0.61 26.50 5.32
C THR A 48 0.94 27.67 6.23
N GLY A 49 0.81 27.51 7.56
CA GLY A 49 1.22 28.52 8.54
C GLY A 49 2.74 28.73 8.60
N GLN A 50 3.53 27.66 8.46
CA GLN A 50 5.00 27.72 8.48
C GLN A 50 5.59 28.28 7.17
N TYR A 51 4.91 28.07 6.04
CA TYR A 51 5.35 28.50 4.72
C TYR A 51 4.30 29.39 4.02
N PRO A 52 4.04 30.61 4.53
CA PRO A 52 2.99 31.48 4.01
C PRO A 52 3.19 31.86 2.53
N ALA A 53 4.45 31.91 2.06
CA ALA A 53 4.75 32.15 0.65
C ALA A 53 4.23 31.04 -0.28
N ALA A 54 4.15 29.79 0.20
CA ALA A 54 3.61 28.67 -0.56
C ALA A 54 2.08 28.54 -0.44
N GLN A 55 1.48 29.20 0.56
CA GLN A 55 0.08 28.97 0.96
C GLN A 55 -0.91 29.10 -0.20
N ARG A 56 -0.79 30.13 -1.05
CA ARG A 56 -1.72 30.33 -2.16
C ARG A 56 -1.80 29.11 -3.07
N TYR A 57 -0.66 28.61 -3.55
CA TYR A 57 -0.62 27.42 -4.40
C TYR A 57 -1.08 26.17 -3.66
N LEU A 58 -0.69 26.01 -2.39
CA LEU A 58 -1.12 24.88 -1.59
C LEU A 58 -2.65 24.84 -1.47
N ASP A 59 -3.27 25.92 -1.00
CA ASP A 59 -4.70 25.97 -0.69
C ASP A 59 -5.59 26.04 -1.94
N GLU A 60 -5.15 26.70 -3.01
CA GLU A 60 -5.95 26.86 -4.23
C GLU A 60 -5.79 25.69 -5.21
N GLU A 61 -4.60 25.07 -5.30
CA GLU A 61 -4.32 24.04 -6.31
C GLU A 61 -4.24 22.63 -5.71
N LEU A 62 -3.50 22.44 -4.61
CA LEU A 62 -3.24 21.11 -4.08
C LEU A 62 -4.29 20.60 -3.09
N TYR A 63 -4.79 21.46 -2.19
CA TYR A 63 -5.78 21.04 -1.20
C TYR A 63 -7.13 20.59 -1.80
N PRO A 64 -7.68 21.26 -2.84
CA PRO A 64 -8.95 20.84 -3.43
C PRO A 64 -8.87 19.45 -4.08
N CYS A 65 -7.72 19.11 -4.67
CA CYS A 65 -7.48 17.81 -5.29
C CYS A 65 -6.85 16.77 -4.35
N ARG A 66 -6.74 17.03 -3.02
CA ARG A 66 -6.09 16.12 -2.05
C ARG A 66 -6.55 14.67 -2.08
N ARG A 67 -7.81 14.43 -2.43
CA ARG A 67 -8.39 13.07 -2.56
C ARG A 67 -7.78 12.23 -3.69
N GLN A 68 -6.98 12.85 -4.56
CA GLN A 68 -6.31 12.23 -5.71
C GLN A 68 -4.85 11.89 -5.42
N TRP A 69 -4.24 12.50 -4.42
CA TRP A 69 -2.79 12.38 -4.20
C TRP A 69 -2.39 12.07 -2.77
N ALA A 70 -3.07 12.60 -1.74
CA ALA A 70 -2.66 12.41 -0.36
C ALA A 70 -2.92 10.97 0.09
N TRP A 71 -1.96 10.38 0.80
CA TRP A 71 -1.91 8.95 1.08
C TRP A 71 -3.19 8.45 1.75
N VAL A 72 -3.69 9.17 2.76
CA VAL A 72 -4.89 8.79 3.50
C VAL A 72 -6.14 8.59 2.61
N TYR A 73 -6.24 9.33 1.50
CA TYR A 73 -7.38 9.25 0.59
C TYR A 73 -7.20 8.26 -0.56
N VAL A 74 -5.97 7.84 -0.85
CA VAL A 74 -5.66 6.95 -1.99
C VAL A 74 -5.21 5.56 -1.57
N SER A 75 -4.66 5.38 -0.38
CA SER A 75 -4.07 4.11 0.09
C SER A 75 -5.08 2.96 0.17
N HIS A 76 -6.35 3.26 0.41
CA HIS A 76 -7.43 2.28 0.48
C HIS A 76 -8.16 2.08 -0.86
N LYS A 77 -7.68 2.72 -1.94
CA LYS A 77 -8.16 2.52 -3.31
C LYS A 77 -7.21 1.59 -4.04
N PHE A 78 -7.77 0.74 -4.90
CA PHE A 78 -6.97 -0.19 -5.68
C PHE A 78 -6.20 0.54 -6.79
N THR A 79 -4.87 0.42 -6.78
CA THR A 79 -3.95 1.09 -7.71
C THR A 79 -2.98 0.13 -8.39
N CYS A 80 -3.14 -1.19 -8.25
CA CYS A 80 -2.17 -2.19 -8.73
C CYS A 80 -0.76 -2.05 -8.14
N GLY A 81 -0.61 -1.31 -7.04
CA GLY A 81 0.72 -0.94 -6.59
C GLY A 81 1.46 -0.04 -7.58
N VAL A 82 0.75 0.69 -8.46
CA VAL A 82 1.26 1.86 -9.18
C VAL A 82 1.55 2.94 -8.13
N ARG A 83 2.65 2.75 -7.42
CA ARG A 83 3.32 3.75 -6.62
C ARG A 83 4.21 4.48 -7.61
N THR A 84 3.83 5.72 -7.87
CA THR A 84 4.34 6.65 -8.89
C THR A 84 5.85 6.93 -8.90
N ASN A 85 6.72 6.16 -8.22
CA ASN A 85 8.16 6.45 -8.15
C ASN A 85 9.12 5.28 -8.46
N ARG A 86 8.73 3.99 -8.50
CA ARG A 86 9.74 2.91 -8.70
C ARG A 86 9.59 2.11 -9.98
N ARG A 87 8.35 1.79 -10.41
CA ARG A 87 8.12 1.05 -11.65
C ARG A 87 8.33 1.89 -12.91
N VAL A 88 7.90 3.15 -12.85
CA VAL A 88 7.88 4.04 -14.00
C VAL A 88 9.27 4.30 -14.58
N GLU A 89 10.37 4.28 -13.80
CA GLU A 89 11.71 4.54 -14.34
C GLU A 89 12.34 3.33 -15.03
N VAL A 90 12.21 2.14 -14.46
CA VAL A 90 12.67 0.89 -15.09
C VAL A 90 11.79 0.60 -16.30
N GLU A 91 10.47 0.72 -16.17
CA GLU A 91 9.54 0.56 -17.27
C GLU A 91 9.77 1.65 -18.34
N ASN A 92 9.92 2.93 -18.03
CA ASN A 92 10.22 3.96 -19.05
C ASN A 92 11.61 3.77 -19.69
N ARG A 93 12.63 3.34 -18.94
CA ARG A 93 13.96 3.05 -19.50
C ARG A 93 13.90 1.83 -20.42
N ILE A 94 13.11 0.82 -20.08
CA ILE A 94 12.87 -0.38 -20.89
C ILE A 94 11.99 -0.03 -22.09
N THR A 95 10.86 0.66 -21.93
CA THR A 95 10.04 1.16 -23.03
C THR A 95 10.88 1.99 -23.99
N LYS A 96 11.80 2.84 -23.51
CA LYS A 96 12.77 3.55 -24.37
C LYS A 96 13.80 2.62 -25.04
N ALA A 97 14.26 1.57 -24.36
CA ALA A 97 15.18 0.58 -24.92
C ALA A 97 14.52 -0.33 -25.98
N PHE A 98 13.21 -0.54 -25.88
CA PHE A 98 12.44 -1.41 -26.77
C PHE A 98 11.63 -0.64 -27.83
N ALA A 99 11.36 0.65 -27.64
CA ALA A 99 10.70 1.52 -28.63
C ALA A 99 11.74 2.07 -29.63
N GLY A 100 12.07 1.27 -30.63
CA GLY A 100 12.70 1.79 -31.85
C GLY A 100 11.65 2.41 -32.78
N PRO A 101 12.01 3.40 -33.62
CA PRO A 101 11.07 4.08 -34.53
C PRO A 101 10.41 3.17 -35.59
N LYS A 102 10.76 1.88 -35.62
CA LYS A 102 10.26 0.87 -36.58
C LYS A 102 9.49 -0.29 -35.94
N LYS A 103 9.30 -0.32 -34.62
CA LYS A 103 8.53 -1.38 -33.96
C LYS A 103 7.08 -0.98 -33.77
N SER A 104 6.17 -1.86 -34.16
CA SER A 104 4.75 -1.72 -33.86
C SER A 104 4.49 -1.86 -32.37
N LEU A 105 3.36 -1.30 -31.91
CA LEU A 105 2.89 -1.47 -30.52
C LEU A 105 2.75 -2.94 -30.13
N LYS A 106 2.42 -3.82 -31.08
CA LYS A 106 2.32 -5.26 -30.86
C LYS A 106 3.69 -5.88 -30.59
N GLU A 107 4.70 -5.58 -31.41
CA GLU A 107 6.07 -6.11 -31.20
C GLU A 107 6.71 -5.58 -29.92
N LEU A 108 6.35 -4.36 -29.50
CA LEU A 108 6.72 -3.81 -28.20
C LEU A 108 6.05 -4.61 -27.06
N PHE A 109 4.75 -4.87 -27.17
CA PHE A 109 3.98 -5.64 -26.19
C PHE A 109 4.48 -7.08 -26.06
N ASP A 110 4.67 -7.77 -27.20
CA ASP A 110 5.16 -9.15 -27.25
C ASP A 110 6.55 -9.25 -26.62
N GLY A 111 7.48 -8.36 -26.98
CA GLY A 111 8.83 -8.35 -26.42
C GLY A 111 8.90 -7.99 -24.92
N LEU A 112 7.96 -7.18 -24.41
CA LEU A 112 7.85 -6.90 -22.97
C LEU A 112 7.28 -8.10 -22.21
N ASN A 113 6.29 -8.78 -22.78
CA ASN A 113 5.70 -9.99 -22.18
C ASN A 113 6.70 -11.14 -22.16
N GLU A 114 7.35 -11.48 -23.27
CA GLU A 114 8.33 -12.58 -23.33
C GLU A 114 9.45 -12.45 -22.31
N ARG A 115 9.96 -11.22 -22.11
CA ARG A 115 10.98 -10.96 -21.10
C ARG A 115 10.42 -11.07 -19.68
N THR A 116 9.24 -10.53 -19.43
CA THR A 116 8.59 -10.58 -18.12
C THR A 116 8.28 -12.03 -17.74
N ASP A 117 7.80 -12.82 -18.70
CA ASP A 117 7.53 -14.25 -18.54
C ASP A 117 8.81 -15.03 -18.30
N GLY A 118 9.88 -14.79 -19.08
CA GLY A 118 11.18 -15.46 -18.91
C GLY A 118 11.87 -15.17 -17.56
N GLN A 119 11.85 -13.91 -17.09
CA GLN A 119 12.39 -13.55 -15.78
C GLN A 119 11.54 -14.16 -14.65
N SER A 120 10.22 -14.08 -14.77
CA SER A 120 9.32 -14.62 -13.76
C SER A 120 9.38 -16.15 -13.65
N LEU A 121 9.63 -16.86 -14.75
CA LEU A 121 9.74 -18.33 -14.74
C LEU A 121 10.97 -18.80 -13.93
N GLN A 122 12.13 -18.17 -14.12
CA GLN A 122 13.34 -18.53 -13.34
C GLN A 122 13.20 -18.20 -11.85
N GLU A 123 12.54 -17.09 -11.53
CA GLU A 123 12.30 -16.67 -10.15
C GLU A 123 11.25 -17.57 -9.47
N THR A 124 10.22 -18.00 -10.20
CA THR A 124 9.13 -18.84 -9.64
C THR A 124 9.57 -20.26 -9.31
N LEU A 125 10.62 -20.76 -9.95
CA LEU A 125 11.28 -22.03 -9.60
C LEU A 125 11.88 -22.04 -8.18
N ARG A 126 12.23 -20.86 -7.64
CA ARG A 126 12.80 -20.74 -6.28
C ARG A 126 11.72 -20.72 -5.19
N VAL A 127 10.46 -20.62 -5.58
CA VAL A 127 9.33 -20.53 -4.64
C VAL A 127 9.08 -21.89 -4.00
N ARG A 128 9.12 -21.93 -2.66
CA ARG A 128 8.87 -23.13 -1.86
C ARG A 128 7.42 -23.62 -2.00
N ASP A 129 7.24 -24.93 -2.02
CA ASP A 129 5.93 -25.56 -2.08
C ASP A 129 5.27 -25.64 -0.69
N VAL A 130 4.62 -24.53 -0.31
CA VAL A 130 3.71 -24.49 0.84
C VAL A 130 2.27 -24.29 0.37
N ARG A 131 1.28 -24.83 1.10
CA ARG A 131 -0.13 -24.88 0.65
C ARG A 131 -0.68 -23.55 0.10
N PRO A 132 -0.49 -22.38 0.75
CA PRO A 132 -0.97 -21.13 0.18
C PRO A 132 -0.30 -20.78 -1.16
N LEU A 133 1.01 -21.01 -1.30
CA LEU A 133 1.74 -20.72 -2.56
C LEU A 133 1.41 -21.72 -3.67
N GLN A 134 1.04 -22.96 -3.34
CA GLN A 134 0.53 -23.92 -4.33
C GLN A 134 -0.77 -23.41 -4.96
N LEU A 135 -1.71 -22.92 -4.15
CA LEU A 135 -2.94 -22.30 -4.64
C LEU A 135 -2.66 -21.05 -5.47
N VAL A 136 -1.76 -20.18 -5.00
CA VAL A 136 -1.38 -18.97 -5.76
C VAL A 136 -0.73 -19.34 -7.09
N ARG A 137 0.17 -20.33 -7.12
CA ARG A 137 0.81 -20.82 -8.36
C ARG A 137 -0.21 -21.37 -9.35
N GLN A 138 -1.23 -22.07 -8.86
CA GLN A 138 -2.24 -22.69 -9.72
C GLN A 138 -3.19 -21.67 -10.35
N PHE A 139 -3.52 -20.59 -9.65
CA PHE A 139 -4.64 -19.71 -10.06
C PHE A 139 -4.25 -18.27 -10.38
N THR A 140 -2.98 -17.88 -10.19
CA THR A 140 -2.53 -16.50 -10.38
C THR A 140 -1.31 -16.41 -11.30
N ALA A 141 -1.10 -15.22 -11.88
CA ALA A 141 0.05 -14.93 -12.72
C ALA A 141 1.36 -14.99 -11.91
N PRO A 142 2.51 -15.33 -12.54
CA PRO A 142 3.82 -15.45 -11.90
C PRO A 142 4.19 -14.25 -11.00
N PHE A 143 3.84 -13.03 -11.42
CA PHE A 143 4.07 -11.83 -10.63
C PHE A 143 3.43 -11.90 -9.23
N ALA A 144 2.18 -12.36 -9.13
CA ALA A 144 1.47 -12.47 -7.86
C ALA A 144 2.07 -13.57 -6.98
N LEU A 145 2.48 -14.69 -7.58
CA LEU A 145 3.18 -15.77 -6.89
C LEU A 145 4.49 -15.28 -6.24
N LEU A 146 5.35 -14.63 -7.02
CA LEU A 146 6.62 -14.09 -6.53
C LEU A 146 6.39 -13.06 -5.42
N LYS A 147 5.43 -12.16 -5.62
CA LYS A 147 5.16 -11.13 -4.63
C LYS A 147 4.59 -11.71 -3.33
N CYS A 148 3.75 -12.74 -3.42
CA CYS A 148 3.27 -13.45 -2.23
C CYS A 148 4.41 -14.17 -1.51
N TYR A 149 5.33 -14.81 -2.24
CA TYR A 149 6.50 -15.45 -1.67
C TYR A 149 7.39 -14.45 -0.90
N GLU A 150 7.73 -13.31 -1.51
CA GLU A 150 8.49 -12.25 -0.84
C GLU A 150 7.80 -11.76 0.44
N GLU A 151 6.49 -11.50 0.40
CA GLU A 151 5.76 -11.03 1.56
C GLU A 151 5.65 -12.10 2.66
N MET A 152 5.62 -13.39 2.31
CA MET A 152 5.72 -14.49 3.28
C MET A 152 7.11 -14.56 3.92
N GLU A 153 8.19 -14.44 3.15
CA GLU A 153 9.54 -14.42 3.74
C GLU A 153 9.70 -13.25 4.71
N GLN A 154 9.21 -12.08 4.32
CA GLN A 154 9.23 -10.88 5.16
C GLN A 154 8.32 -10.99 6.39
N SER A 155 7.32 -11.87 6.39
CA SER A 155 6.43 -12.05 7.55
C SER A 155 7.16 -12.67 8.73
N MET A 156 8.23 -13.44 8.50
CA MET A 156 9.00 -14.16 9.51
C MET A 156 9.68 -13.24 10.55
N TYR A 157 9.80 -11.94 10.25
CA TYR A 157 10.37 -10.93 11.16
C TYR A 157 9.34 -10.28 12.09
N TYR A 158 8.13 -10.84 12.17
CA TYR A 158 7.04 -10.31 12.97
C TYR A 158 6.55 -11.32 13.99
N ARG A 159 6.02 -10.81 15.11
CA ARG A 159 5.29 -11.57 16.11
C ARG A 159 3.83 -11.14 16.17
N THR A 160 2.97 -12.02 16.63
CA THR A 160 1.52 -11.84 16.61
C THR A 160 0.93 -11.84 18.02
N ARG A 161 -0.03 -10.95 18.28
CA ARG A 161 -0.86 -10.95 19.49
C ARG A 161 -2.32 -10.71 19.11
N VAL A 162 -3.18 -11.70 19.38
CA VAL A 162 -4.63 -11.53 19.18
C VAL A 162 -5.17 -10.61 20.28
N LEU A 163 -5.83 -9.54 19.88
CA LEU A 163 -6.42 -8.60 20.84
C LEU A 163 -7.74 -9.16 21.36
N GLN A 164 -7.93 -9.05 22.68
CA GLN A 164 -9.20 -9.35 23.31
C GLN A 164 -10.10 -8.13 23.25
N ARG A 165 -11.37 -8.33 22.92
CA ARG A 165 -12.34 -7.24 22.93
C ARG A 165 -12.63 -6.88 24.39
N PRO A 166 -12.48 -5.62 24.82
CA PRO A 166 -12.80 -5.22 26.18
C PRO A 166 -14.24 -5.56 26.55
N ASP A 167 -14.47 -5.93 27.82
CA ASP A 167 -15.79 -6.23 28.35
C ASP A 167 -16.72 -5.01 28.23
N GLY A 168 -17.97 -5.24 27.81
CA GLY A 168 -18.95 -4.18 27.58
C GLY A 168 -18.85 -3.45 26.24
N MET A 169 -17.79 -3.64 25.45
CA MET A 169 -17.71 -3.09 24.09
C MET A 169 -18.53 -3.89 23.09
N ARG A 170 -19.50 -3.24 22.44
CA ARG A 170 -20.30 -3.84 21.36
C ARG A 170 -19.51 -3.96 20.05
N ASP A 171 -18.55 -3.06 19.82
CA ASP A 171 -17.80 -2.95 18.57
C ASP A 171 -16.35 -2.46 18.82
N TRP A 172 -15.43 -2.88 17.95
CA TRP A 172 -14.01 -2.51 17.95
C TRP A 172 -13.75 -1.05 17.61
N SER A 173 -14.74 -0.36 17.01
CA SER A 173 -14.64 1.04 16.57
C SER A 173 -14.37 2.07 17.68
N MET A 174 -14.38 1.65 18.95
CA MET A 174 -14.14 2.48 20.12
C MET A 174 -12.69 2.40 20.67
N MET A 175 -11.81 1.59 20.08
CA MET A 175 -10.40 1.52 20.52
C MET A 175 -9.58 2.69 19.94
N ASN A 176 -9.04 3.55 20.82
CA ASN A 176 -8.32 4.78 20.42
C ASN A 176 -6.91 4.91 21.06
N SER A 177 -6.22 3.81 21.37
CA SER A 177 -4.96 3.85 22.11
C SER A 177 -3.71 3.45 21.32
N PHE A 178 -3.82 3.26 20.00
CA PHE A 178 -2.68 2.76 19.20
C PHE A 178 -1.86 3.90 18.63
N ARG A 179 -0.72 4.20 19.27
CA ARG A 179 0.37 4.95 18.63
C ARG A 179 1.03 4.03 17.62
N ASN A 180 0.75 4.24 16.34
CA ASN A 180 1.33 3.43 15.28
C ASN A 180 2.25 4.28 14.40
N ASP A 181 3.47 4.47 14.90
CA ASP A 181 4.50 5.31 14.29
C ASP A 181 5.05 4.75 12.95
N ASN A 182 4.58 3.57 12.52
CA ASN A 182 4.92 2.94 11.23
C ASN A 182 3.69 2.50 10.41
N SER A 183 2.46 2.81 10.85
CA SER A 183 1.28 2.53 10.05
C SER A 183 1.20 3.45 8.85
N HIS A 184 0.71 2.87 7.75
CA HIS A 184 0.32 3.66 6.59
C HIS A 184 -0.98 4.43 6.85
N ILE A 185 -1.90 3.92 7.68
CA ILE A 185 -3.05 4.66 8.21
C ILE A 185 -3.28 4.31 9.68
N SER A 186 -3.86 5.22 10.45
CA SER A 186 -4.23 4.94 11.84
C SER A 186 -5.24 3.81 11.94
N THR A 187 -5.17 3.02 13.02
CA THR A 187 -6.16 1.98 13.32
C THR A 187 -7.57 2.55 13.41
N VAL A 188 -7.74 3.74 14.00
CA VAL A 188 -9.03 4.42 14.11
C VAL A 188 -9.63 4.71 12.72
N PHE A 189 -8.81 5.25 11.80
CA PHE A 189 -9.27 5.51 10.45
C PHE A 189 -9.59 4.21 9.69
N MET A 190 -8.76 3.17 9.85
CA MET A 190 -9.04 1.84 9.30
C MET A 190 -10.39 1.30 9.79
N LEU A 191 -10.65 1.34 11.09
CA LEU A 191 -11.92 0.90 11.67
C LEU A 191 -13.12 1.71 11.14
N ARG A 192 -12.95 3.02 10.94
CA ARG A 192 -13.96 3.87 10.30
C ARG A 192 -14.24 3.45 8.86
N LEU A 193 -13.21 3.10 8.08
CA LEU A 193 -13.37 2.59 6.72
C LEU A 193 -14.12 1.25 6.68
N ILE A 194 -13.80 0.34 7.60
CA ILE A 194 -14.47 -0.97 7.73
C ILE A 194 -15.96 -0.77 8.04
N ARG A 195 -16.27 0.02 9.07
CA ARG A 195 -17.64 0.35 9.47
C ARG A 195 -18.41 1.07 8.37
N GLY A 196 -17.76 2.01 7.66
CA GLY A 196 -18.37 2.75 6.55
C GLY A 196 -18.79 1.87 5.38
N ARG A 197 -18.25 0.65 5.27
CA ARG A 197 -18.66 -0.38 4.29
C ARG A 197 -19.63 -1.42 4.84
N GLY A 198 -20.08 -1.28 6.10
CA GLY A 198 -20.96 -2.26 6.75
C GLY A 198 -20.29 -3.60 7.05
N LEU A 199 -18.96 -3.67 7.02
CA LEU A 199 -18.21 -4.89 7.29
C LEU A 199 -18.11 -5.14 8.79
N LYS A 200 -18.22 -6.41 9.19
CA LYS A 200 -18.03 -6.85 10.59
C LYS A 200 -16.59 -7.30 10.81
N ILE A 201 -16.08 -7.09 12.02
CA ILE A 201 -14.74 -7.53 12.42
C ILE A 201 -14.89 -8.76 13.34
N LYS A 202 -14.26 -9.87 12.96
CA LYS A 202 -14.20 -11.10 13.75
C LYS A 202 -13.14 -10.99 14.85
N HIS A 203 -11.92 -10.60 14.47
CA HIS A 203 -10.79 -10.42 15.40
C HIS A 203 -9.95 -9.21 14.98
N LEU A 204 -9.39 -8.50 15.95
CA LEU A 204 -8.24 -7.63 15.74
C LEU A 204 -6.98 -8.34 16.18
N VAL A 205 -5.94 -8.23 15.36
CA VAL A 205 -4.67 -8.89 15.60
C VAL A 205 -3.56 -7.87 15.47
N GLU A 206 -2.74 -7.79 16.49
CA GLU A 206 -1.52 -6.99 16.51
C GLU A 206 -0.37 -7.79 15.93
N VAL A 207 0.39 -7.15 15.04
CA VAL A 207 1.56 -7.70 14.37
C VAL A 207 2.71 -6.74 14.61
N THR A 208 3.74 -7.19 15.34
CA THR A 208 4.88 -6.33 15.74
C THR A 208 6.15 -6.82 15.10
N HIS A 209 6.89 -5.93 14.43
CA HIS A 209 8.21 -6.24 13.89
C HIS A 209 9.22 -6.45 15.03
N ILE A 210 9.94 -7.57 15.00
CA ILE A 210 10.83 -8.00 16.10
C ILE A 210 12.03 -7.05 16.25
N GLY A 211 12.55 -6.50 15.15
CA GLY A 211 13.75 -5.64 15.20
C GLY A 211 13.48 -4.16 15.47
N THR A 212 12.35 -3.63 14.99
CA THR A 212 12.05 -2.18 15.03
C THR A 212 10.92 -1.81 15.98
N ASN A 213 10.23 -2.82 16.55
CA ASN A 213 8.98 -2.64 17.29
C ASN A 213 7.86 -1.92 16.50
N ALA A 214 7.97 -1.85 15.17
CA ALA A 214 6.91 -1.34 14.32
C ALA A 214 5.64 -2.16 14.52
N LEU A 215 4.55 -1.50 14.84
CA LEU A 215 3.25 -2.11 15.13
C LEU A 215 2.37 -2.07 13.89
N HIS A 216 1.56 -3.09 13.67
CA HIS A 216 0.51 -3.11 12.65
C HIS A 216 -0.73 -3.81 13.21
N ILE A 217 -1.91 -3.32 12.84
CA ILE A 217 -3.19 -3.94 13.16
C ILE A 217 -3.79 -4.57 11.91
N VAL A 218 -4.13 -5.86 12.03
CA VAL A 218 -4.86 -6.65 11.05
C VAL A 218 -6.26 -6.94 11.60
N ALA A 219 -7.28 -6.45 10.92
CA ALA A 219 -8.67 -6.81 11.15
C ALA A 219 -9.02 -8.04 10.30
N LEU A 220 -9.34 -9.15 10.97
CA LEU A 220 -9.91 -10.34 10.34
C LEU A 220 -11.42 -10.16 10.21
N LEU A 221 -11.93 -10.36 9.00
CA LEU A 221 -13.34 -10.27 8.68
C LEU A 221 -13.98 -11.67 8.70
N PRO A 222 -15.32 -11.77 8.65
CA PRO A 222 -15.99 -12.99 8.21
C PRO A 222 -15.43 -13.46 6.85
N ASP A 223 -15.49 -14.78 6.60
CA ASP A 223 -15.03 -15.42 5.35
C ASP A 223 -13.51 -15.43 5.11
N ASP A 224 -12.73 -15.37 6.19
CA ASP A 224 -11.26 -15.43 6.17
C ASP A 224 -10.61 -14.29 5.34
N ASN A 225 -11.35 -13.21 5.11
CA ASN A 225 -10.83 -11.96 4.53
C ASN A 225 -10.15 -11.10 5.60
N TYR A 226 -9.37 -10.12 5.16
CA TYR A 226 -8.67 -9.22 6.07
C TYR A 226 -8.59 -7.79 5.56
N ILE A 227 -8.43 -6.86 6.50
CA ILE A 227 -8.02 -5.47 6.25
C ILE A 227 -6.85 -5.18 7.17
N CYS A 228 -5.80 -4.55 6.65
CA CYS A 228 -4.60 -4.20 7.41
C CYS A 228 -4.31 -2.71 7.28
N ASP A 229 -3.85 -2.10 8.37
CA ASP A 229 -3.50 -0.69 8.43
C ASP A 229 -2.30 -0.30 7.54
N CYS A 230 -1.58 -1.29 7.02
CA CYS A 230 -0.56 -1.08 5.99
C CYS A 230 -1.17 -0.75 4.62
N CYS A 231 -2.47 -0.99 4.41
CA CYS A 231 -3.20 -0.75 3.17
C CYS A 231 -2.68 -1.49 1.92
N MET A 232 -1.66 -2.36 2.03
CA MET A 232 -1.11 -3.06 0.87
C MET A 232 -2.16 -3.95 0.20
N GLY A 233 -2.91 -4.76 0.95
CA GLY A 233 -4.01 -5.55 0.39
C GLY A 233 -5.05 -4.75 -0.40
N MET A 234 -5.37 -3.54 0.08
CA MET A 234 -6.34 -2.66 -0.60
C MET A 234 -5.74 -2.00 -1.86
N SER A 235 -4.51 -1.51 -1.77
CA SER A 235 -3.85 -0.75 -2.84
C SER A 235 -3.23 -1.63 -3.92
N SER A 236 -2.51 -2.67 -3.55
CA SER A 236 -1.87 -3.60 -4.48
C SER A 236 -2.79 -4.73 -4.90
N GLY A 237 -3.81 -5.08 -4.10
CA GLY A 237 -4.63 -6.26 -4.35
C GLY A 237 -3.91 -7.59 -4.12
N LEU A 238 -2.80 -7.56 -3.37
CA LEU A 238 -2.04 -8.74 -2.97
C LEU A 238 -1.90 -8.77 -1.44
N PRO A 239 -1.86 -9.95 -0.82
CA PRO A 239 -1.62 -10.10 0.61
C PRO A 239 -0.33 -9.40 1.08
N CYS A 240 -0.40 -8.76 2.24
CA CYS A 240 0.77 -8.17 2.87
C CYS A 240 1.46 -9.15 3.82
N ARG A 241 2.73 -8.90 4.13
CA ARG A 241 3.48 -9.66 5.15
C ARG A 241 2.77 -9.77 6.50
N HIS A 242 2.02 -8.75 6.92
CA HIS A 242 1.28 -8.78 8.18
C HIS A 242 0.15 -9.82 8.15
N TYR A 243 -0.55 -9.95 7.02
CA TYR A 243 -1.56 -10.99 6.86
C TYR A 243 -0.90 -12.38 6.87
N PHE A 244 0.22 -12.57 6.18
CA PHE A 244 0.92 -13.86 6.20
C PHE A 244 1.42 -14.24 7.59
N GLN A 245 1.85 -13.26 8.39
CA GLN A 245 2.20 -13.49 9.79
C GLN A 245 0.98 -13.87 10.64
N VAL A 246 -0.20 -13.29 10.37
CA VAL A 246 -1.44 -13.70 11.06
C VAL A 246 -1.88 -15.09 10.62
N LEU A 247 -1.76 -15.41 9.33
CA LEU A 247 -2.06 -16.72 8.76
C LEU A 247 -1.18 -17.84 9.33
N SER A 248 0.11 -17.56 9.58
CA SER A 248 1.01 -18.53 10.20
C SER A 248 0.73 -18.73 11.69
N ALA A 249 0.27 -17.69 12.39
CA ALA A 249 0.04 -17.71 13.83
C ALA A 249 -1.35 -18.24 14.24
N ILE A 250 -2.38 -18.08 13.40
CA ILE A 250 -3.76 -18.46 13.73
C ILE A 250 -4.18 -19.71 12.95
N GLN A 251 -4.14 -20.87 13.62
CA GLN A 251 -4.42 -22.17 13.00
C GLN A 251 -5.81 -22.30 12.36
N THR A 252 -6.80 -21.56 12.88
CA THR A 252 -8.18 -21.59 12.36
C THR A 252 -8.38 -20.69 11.14
N LEU A 253 -7.45 -19.79 10.83
CA LEU A 253 -7.54 -18.90 9.68
C LEU A 253 -7.12 -19.66 8.42
N LYS A 254 -7.99 -19.72 7.42
CA LYS A 254 -7.69 -20.36 6.14
C LYS A 254 -7.20 -19.33 5.13
N PHE A 255 -6.31 -19.76 4.25
CA PHE A 255 -5.94 -18.93 3.11
C PHE A 255 -7.10 -18.88 2.10
N ASN A 256 -7.70 -17.72 1.93
CA ASN A 256 -8.74 -17.47 0.94
C ASN A 256 -8.11 -16.84 -0.32
N LEU A 257 -8.19 -17.50 -1.49
CA LEU A 257 -7.63 -16.96 -2.73
C LEU A 257 -8.29 -15.63 -3.17
N GLY A 258 -9.54 -15.39 -2.77
CA GLY A 258 -10.29 -14.16 -3.08
C GLY A 258 -9.68 -12.87 -2.50
N ILE A 259 -8.71 -12.99 -1.59
CA ILE A 259 -7.92 -11.84 -1.12
C ILE A 259 -6.97 -11.29 -2.20
N ILE A 260 -6.65 -12.09 -3.22
CA ILE A 260 -5.90 -11.67 -4.41
C ILE A 260 -6.89 -11.13 -5.43
N ARG A 261 -6.65 -9.91 -5.91
CA ARG A 261 -7.55 -9.28 -6.89
C ARG A 261 -7.57 -10.07 -8.22
N PRO A 262 -8.75 -10.23 -8.86
CA PRO A 262 -8.90 -11.01 -10.09
C PRO A 262 -7.99 -10.61 -11.25
N ARG A 263 -7.52 -9.35 -11.29
CA ARG A 263 -6.56 -8.90 -12.30
C ARG A 263 -5.19 -9.57 -12.26
N TYR A 264 -4.92 -10.36 -11.22
CA TYR A 264 -3.75 -11.24 -11.13
C TYR A 264 -4.08 -12.70 -11.42
N SER A 265 -5.32 -13.02 -11.79
CA SER A 265 -5.72 -14.39 -12.13
C SER A 265 -5.07 -14.81 -13.44
N ALA A 266 -4.60 -16.05 -13.50
CA ALA A 266 -3.94 -16.63 -14.67
C ALA A 266 -4.82 -16.64 -15.94
N TRP A 267 -6.14 -16.51 -15.78
CA TRP A 267 -7.15 -16.49 -16.85
C TRP A 267 -7.42 -15.11 -17.45
N SER A 268 -6.71 -14.05 -17.03
CA SER A 268 -6.95 -12.68 -17.53
C SER A 268 -6.32 -12.40 -18.90
N ILE A 269 -5.87 -13.45 -19.60
CA ILE A 269 -5.27 -13.41 -20.94
C ILE A 269 -5.95 -14.49 -21.78
N THR A 270 -7.23 -14.31 -22.05
CA THR A 270 -7.96 -14.96 -23.15
C THR A 270 -8.97 -13.98 -23.70
#